data_AF-A0A7D5S7I9-F1
#
_entry.id   AF-A0A7D5S7I9-F1
#
_cell.length_a   1.000
_cell.length_b   1.000
_cell.length_c   1.000
_cell.angle_alpha   90.00
_cell.angle_beta   90.00
_cell.angle_gamma   90.00
#
_symmetry.space_group_name_H-M   'P 1'
#
loop_
_entity.id
_entity.type
_entity.pdbx_description
1 polymer ?
#
loop_
_entity_poly.entity_id
_entity_poly.type
_entity_poly.pdbx_seq_one_letter_code
_entity_poly.pdbx_strand_id
1 'polypeptide(L)'
;MNSFMKQKGLLLVCIFTLLVTTTNAQMNSVVVNSNANVLAQMLAGAGVTVSNAGFFGKCDSTVSAGQFYATPNSVFGLDSGIVLSSGNVLTGPLAVGVNIGAGQSPGTCGQAQFASSVTNGNSDPDLAALGNNITINDACILEFDFVPLGDTVKFDYVFGSEEYDIFNCSINDIFGFL
;
A
#
# COMPACT_ATOMS: atom_id res chain seq x y z
N MET A 1 41.33 -36.44 26.87
CA MET A 1 40.04 -36.65 26.18
C MET A 1 38.99 -35.55 26.40
N ASN A 2 39.01 -34.77 27.51
CA ASN A 2 37.93 -33.81 27.83
C ASN A 2 37.98 -32.45 27.10
N SER A 3 39.12 -32.07 26.52
CA SER A 3 39.25 -30.79 25.78
C SER A 3 38.61 -30.87 24.38
N PHE A 4 38.72 -32.03 23.73
CA PHE A 4 38.24 -32.26 22.36
C PHE A 4 36.70 -32.28 22.24
N MET A 5 36.00 -32.64 23.32
CA MET A 5 34.52 -32.62 23.36
C MET A 5 33.94 -31.21 23.59
N LYS A 6 34.64 -30.34 24.31
CA LYS A 6 34.20 -28.95 24.55
C LYS A 6 34.24 -28.10 23.28
N GLN A 7 35.26 -28.29 22.42
CA GLN A 7 35.34 -27.60 21.12
C GLN A 7 34.22 -28.00 20.16
N LYS A 8 33.82 -29.28 20.12
CA LYS A 8 32.71 -29.75 19.28
C LYS A 8 31.35 -29.20 19.75
N GLY A 9 31.14 -29.09 21.06
CA GLY A 9 29.94 -28.47 21.62
C GLY A 9 29.86 -26.97 21.35
N LEU A 10 30.99 -26.25 21.47
CA LEU A 10 31.07 -24.82 21.17
C LEU A 10 30.84 -24.54 19.66
N LEU A 11 31.39 -25.39 18.78
CA LEU A 11 31.20 -25.29 17.34
C LEU A 11 29.74 -25.54 16.93
N LEU A 12 29.04 -26.48 17.58
CA LEU A 12 27.62 -26.75 17.33
C LEU A 12 26.71 -25.60 17.77
N VAL A 13 27.03 -24.93 18.88
CA VAL A 13 26.28 -23.77 19.37
C VAL A 13 26.45 -22.58 18.43
N CYS A 14 27.66 -22.33 17.90
CA CYS A 14 27.89 -21.26 16.91
C CYS A 14 27.19 -21.51 15.57
N ILE A 15 27.08 -22.76 15.11
CA ILE A 15 26.37 -23.13 13.88
C ILE A 15 24.84 -22.98 14.05
N PHE A 16 24.30 -23.21 15.25
CA PHE A 16 22.87 -23.06 15.52
C PHE A 16 22.43 -21.59 15.69
N THR A 17 23.35 -20.69 16.08
CA THR A 17 23.10 -19.24 16.19
C THR A 17 23.27 -18.47 14.87
N LEU A 18 23.73 -19.12 13.80
CA LEU A 18 23.98 -18.48 12.50
C LEU A 18 22.86 -18.76 11.49
N LEU A 19 21.62 -18.92 11.96
CA LEU A 19 20.42 -18.79 11.12
C LEU A 19 19.87 -17.36 11.29
N VAL A 20 20.61 -16.38 10.77
CA VAL A 20 20.08 -15.03 10.61
C VAL A 20 19.15 -15.08 9.41
N THR A 21 17.87 -15.37 9.65
CA THR A 21 16.84 -15.20 8.62
C THR A 21 16.59 -13.71 8.48
N THR A 22 16.94 -13.13 7.32
CA THR A 22 16.48 -11.80 6.94
C THR A 22 14.97 -11.86 6.76
N THR A 23 14.21 -11.35 7.72
CA THR A 23 12.77 -11.13 7.54
C THR A 23 12.60 -9.84 6.75
N ASN A 24 12.03 -9.92 5.54
CA ASN A 24 11.61 -8.73 4.83
C ASN A 24 10.35 -8.19 5.53
N ALA A 25 10.38 -6.94 5.98
CA ALA A 25 9.23 -6.27 6.57
C ALA A 25 8.26 -5.70 5.50
N GLN A 26 8.19 -6.36 4.35
CA GLN A 26 7.47 -5.90 3.17
C GLN A 26 6.02 -6.37 3.18
N MET A 27 5.12 -5.59 2.56
CA MET A 27 3.73 -5.98 2.32
C MET A 27 3.69 -7.09 1.26
N ASN A 28 4.01 -8.32 1.67
CA ASN A 28 4.32 -9.41 0.75
C ASN A 28 3.07 -10.10 0.19
N SER A 29 1.87 -9.80 0.72
CA SER A 29 0.60 -10.33 0.23
C SER A 29 -0.34 -9.20 -0.17
N VAL A 30 -0.02 -8.54 -1.29
CA VAL A 30 -0.97 -7.70 -2.00
C VAL A 30 -1.66 -8.55 -3.06
N VAL A 31 -2.96 -8.38 -3.22
CA VAL A 31 -3.76 -9.04 -4.26
C VAL A 31 -4.69 -8.01 -4.88
N VAL A 32 -4.63 -7.86 -6.20
CA VAL A 32 -5.57 -7.00 -6.94
C VAL A 32 -7.01 -7.49 -6.70
N ASN A 33 -7.92 -6.54 -6.51
CA ASN A 33 -9.34 -6.84 -6.40
C ASN A 33 -10.14 -5.70 -7.03
N SER A 34 -10.73 -5.98 -8.18
CA SER A 34 -11.52 -5.03 -8.96
C SER A 34 -12.97 -4.92 -8.50
N ASN A 35 -13.37 -5.61 -7.43
CA ASN A 35 -14.73 -5.54 -6.89
C ASN A 35 -14.83 -4.48 -5.78
N ALA A 36 -15.33 -3.31 -6.15
CA ALA A 36 -15.53 -2.18 -5.24
C ALA A 36 -16.37 -2.55 -4.01
N ASN A 37 -17.39 -3.40 -4.16
CA ASN A 37 -18.23 -3.82 -3.03
C ASN A 37 -17.45 -4.66 -2.02
N VAL A 38 -16.52 -5.50 -2.49
CA VAL A 38 -15.68 -6.30 -1.59
C VAL A 38 -14.73 -5.39 -0.81
N LEU A 39 -14.07 -4.45 -1.50
CA LEU A 39 -13.14 -3.53 -0.84
C LEU A 39 -13.86 -2.57 0.12
N ALA A 40 -15.01 -2.02 -0.29
CA ALA A 40 -15.83 -1.17 0.57
C ALA A 40 -16.35 -1.94 1.79
N GLN A 41 -16.77 -3.21 1.63
CA GLN A 41 -17.18 -4.04 2.76
C GLN A 41 -16.02 -4.34 3.72
N MET A 42 -14.80 -4.52 3.21
CA MET A 42 -13.60 -4.70 4.04
C MET A 42 -13.31 -3.45 4.89
N LEU A 43 -13.48 -2.25 4.32
CA LEU A 43 -13.35 -0.99 5.06
C LEU A 43 -14.47 -0.79 6.08
N ALA A 44 -15.71 -1.06 5.69
CA ALA A 44 -16.89 -0.83 6.51
C ALA A 44 -16.97 -1.79 7.72
N GLY A 45 -16.44 -3.01 7.56
CA GLY A 45 -16.43 -4.03 8.60
C GLY A 45 -17.71 -4.87 8.63
N ALA A 46 -17.68 -5.91 9.48
CA ALA A 46 -18.77 -6.87 9.56
C ALA A 46 -20.06 -6.25 10.10
N GLY A 47 -21.19 -6.55 9.45
CA GLY A 47 -22.52 -6.09 9.85
C GLY A 47 -22.90 -4.68 9.36
N VAL A 48 -21.96 -3.92 8.79
CA VAL A 48 -22.27 -2.66 8.11
C VAL A 48 -22.80 -2.97 6.72
N THR A 49 -23.94 -2.36 6.37
CA THR A 49 -24.52 -2.48 5.02
C THR A 49 -23.84 -1.46 4.12
N VAL A 50 -23.26 -1.93 3.01
CA VAL A 50 -22.63 -1.12 1.96
C VAL A 50 -23.49 -1.14 0.69
N SER A 51 -23.59 -0.01 -0.01
CA SER A 51 -24.25 0.11 -1.31
C SER A 51 -23.51 1.08 -2.23
N ASN A 52 -23.85 1.06 -3.53
CA ASN A 52 -23.33 2.00 -4.53
C ASN A 52 -21.79 2.08 -4.61
N ALA A 53 -21.08 1.01 -4.23
CA ALA A 53 -19.63 1.01 -4.26
C ALA A 53 -19.11 1.07 -5.71
N GLY A 54 -18.22 2.01 -5.99
CA GLY A 54 -17.66 2.25 -7.31
C GLY A 54 -16.24 2.83 -7.27
N PHE A 55 -15.52 2.64 -8.38
CA PHE A 55 -14.22 3.26 -8.60
C PHE A 55 -14.36 4.47 -9.53
N PHE A 56 -13.73 5.57 -9.17
CA PHE A 56 -13.78 6.84 -9.90
C PHE A 56 -12.37 7.40 -10.13
N GLY A 57 -12.28 8.58 -10.76
CA GLY A 57 -11.00 9.26 -10.98
C GLY A 57 -10.06 8.60 -12.01
N LYS A 58 -10.56 7.66 -12.84
CA LYS A 58 -9.73 6.76 -13.68
C LYS A 58 -8.92 5.75 -12.88
N CYS A 59 -9.36 5.40 -11.67
CA CYS A 59 -8.81 4.23 -11.00
C CYS A 59 -9.06 2.96 -11.85
N ASP A 60 -8.00 2.42 -12.45
CA ASP A 60 -8.08 1.13 -13.14
C ASP A 60 -8.10 0.03 -12.08
N SER A 61 -9.29 -0.42 -11.71
CA SER A 61 -9.48 -1.40 -10.65
C SER A 61 -8.81 -2.76 -10.94
N THR A 62 -8.34 -3.00 -12.16
CA THR A 62 -7.59 -4.22 -12.52
C THR A 62 -6.11 -4.17 -12.13
N VAL A 63 -5.59 -2.99 -11.76
CA VAL A 63 -4.19 -2.84 -11.32
C VAL A 63 -4.00 -1.87 -10.15
N SER A 64 -4.92 -0.92 -9.95
CA SER A 64 -4.80 0.18 -8.98
C SER A 64 -5.53 -0.05 -7.67
N ALA A 65 -6.29 -1.14 -7.55
CA ALA A 65 -7.06 -1.47 -6.36
C ALA A 65 -6.85 -2.92 -5.93
N GLY A 66 -6.75 -3.13 -4.62
CA GLY A 66 -6.56 -4.46 -4.07
C GLY A 66 -6.77 -4.54 -2.57
N GLN A 67 -6.42 -5.70 -2.05
CA GLN A 67 -6.36 -6.00 -0.62
C GLN A 67 -4.94 -6.39 -0.24
N PHE A 68 -4.58 -6.15 1.01
CA PHE A 68 -3.30 -6.59 1.54
C PHE A 68 -3.46 -7.35 2.86
N TYR A 69 -2.52 -8.26 3.09
CA TYR A 69 -2.28 -8.89 4.37
C TYR A 69 -0.82 -8.69 4.70
N ALA A 70 -0.55 -8.00 5.80
CA ALA A 70 0.79 -7.82 6.29
C ALA A 70 1.24 -9.07 7.06
N THR A 71 2.52 -9.42 6.91
CA THR A 71 3.13 -10.43 7.80
C THR A 71 3.22 -9.88 9.22
N PRO A 72 3.28 -10.73 10.25
CA PRO A 72 3.55 -10.27 11.61
C PRO A 72 4.77 -9.33 11.63
N ASN A 73 4.63 -8.16 12.27
CA ASN A 73 5.58 -7.03 12.27
C ASN A 73 5.55 -6.12 11.02
N SER A 74 4.37 -5.87 10.46
CA SER A 74 4.13 -4.80 9.47
C SER A 74 4.74 -3.47 9.92
N VAL A 75 5.56 -2.83 9.07
CA VAL A 75 6.16 -1.51 9.35
C VAL A 75 5.08 -0.42 9.47
N PHE A 76 3.91 -0.65 8.87
CA PHE A 76 2.83 0.33 8.75
C PHE A 76 1.83 0.30 9.92
N GLY A 77 1.98 -0.63 10.87
CA GLY A 77 1.03 -0.78 11.98
C GLY A 77 -0.37 -1.26 11.56
N LEU A 78 -0.55 -1.67 10.30
CA LEU A 78 -1.77 -2.28 9.76
C LEU A 78 -1.49 -3.76 9.44
N ASP A 79 -2.35 -4.64 9.95
CA ASP A 79 -2.26 -6.09 9.74
C ASP A 79 -2.89 -6.54 8.43
N SER A 80 -3.94 -5.85 7.99
CA SER A 80 -4.64 -6.12 6.72
C SER A 80 -5.54 -4.94 6.35
N GLY A 81 -5.93 -4.87 5.09
CA GLY A 81 -6.88 -3.86 4.64
C GLY A 81 -7.00 -3.83 3.13
N ILE A 82 -7.46 -2.69 2.63
CA ILE A 82 -7.46 -2.41 1.19
C ILE A 82 -6.24 -1.55 0.83
N VAL A 83 -5.86 -1.58 -0.44
CA VAL A 83 -4.86 -0.68 -0.99
C VAL A 83 -5.38 -0.06 -2.28
N LEU A 84 -5.22 1.25 -2.38
CA LEU A 84 -5.45 2.03 -3.59
C LEU A 84 -4.14 2.69 -3.98
N SER A 85 -3.89 2.81 -5.28
CA SER A 85 -2.70 3.46 -5.83
C SER A 85 -3.11 4.31 -7.03
N SER A 86 -2.50 5.49 -7.19
CA SER A 86 -2.53 6.20 -8.47
C SER A 86 -1.70 5.48 -9.53
N GLY A 87 -1.04 4.37 -9.21
CA GLY A 87 -0.42 3.46 -10.16
C GLY A 87 -0.83 2.01 -9.95
N ASN A 88 0.15 1.12 -9.98
CA ASN A 88 -0.09 -0.30 -9.75
C ASN A 88 0.01 -0.63 -8.26
N VAL A 89 -0.85 -1.53 -7.78
CA VAL A 89 -0.70 -2.12 -6.44
C VAL A 89 0.28 -3.31 -6.46
N LEU A 90 0.45 -3.95 -7.62
CA LEU A 90 1.39 -5.04 -7.82
C LEU A 90 2.56 -4.65 -8.72
N THR A 91 3.76 -4.98 -8.27
CA THR A 91 4.99 -4.97 -9.05
C THR A 91 4.92 -6.05 -10.11
N GLY A 92 5.07 -5.64 -11.36
CA GLY A 92 5.16 -6.50 -12.53
C GLY A 92 6.39 -6.19 -13.37
N PRO A 93 6.54 -6.83 -14.53
CA PRO A 93 7.72 -6.65 -15.39
C PRO A 93 7.89 -5.23 -15.95
N LEU A 94 6.81 -4.46 -16.04
CA LEU A 94 6.74 -3.16 -16.72
C LEU A 94 6.36 -2.00 -15.78
N ALA A 95 6.04 -2.30 -14.52
CA ALA A 95 5.60 -1.30 -13.56
C ALA A 95 5.93 -1.76 -12.14
N VAL A 96 6.38 -0.82 -11.31
CA VAL A 96 6.55 -1.05 -9.88
C VAL A 96 5.22 -0.74 -9.17
N GLY A 97 4.84 -1.56 -8.20
CA GLY A 97 3.68 -1.31 -7.36
C GLY A 97 4.01 -1.25 -5.88
N VAL A 98 2.99 -1.04 -5.05
CA VAL A 98 3.15 -0.83 -3.59
C VAL A 98 3.83 -1.99 -2.85
N ASN A 99 3.83 -3.19 -3.43
CA ASN A 99 4.43 -4.39 -2.84
C ASN A 99 5.94 -4.54 -3.14
N ILE A 100 6.62 -3.49 -3.59
CA ILE A 100 8.05 -3.55 -3.85
C ILE A 100 8.84 -3.82 -2.55
N GLY A 101 9.84 -4.69 -2.64
CA GLY A 101 10.63 -5.10 -1.48
C GLY A 101 11.55 -4.01 -0.94
N ALA A 102 11.91 -4.12 0.34
CA ALA A 102 12.80 -3.18 1.00
C ALA A 102 14.17 -3.08 0.28
N GLY A 103 14.63 -1.85 0.02
CA GLY A 103 15.93 -1.58 -0.61
C GLY A 103 15.90 -1.41 -2.13
N GLN A 104 14.74 -1.58 -2.77
CA GLN A 104 14.53 -1.11 -4.13
C GLN A 104 14.05 0.34 -4.05
N SER A 105 14.98 1.27 -4.22
CA SER A 105 14.67 2.70 -4.18
C SER A 105 13.68 3.05 -5.29
N PRO A 106 12.65 3.88 -5.03
CA PRO A 106 12.07 4.67 -6.11
C PRO A 106 13.25 5.39 -6.78
N GLY A 107 13.31 5.33 -8.11
CA GLY A 107 14.48 5.72 -8.89
C GLY A 107 14.91 7.17 -8.64
N THR A 108 16.01 7.61 -9.24
CA THR A 108 16.38 9.04 -9.17
C THR A 108 15.33 9.95 -9.85
N CYS A 109 15.32 11.25 -9.52
CA CYS A 109 14.42 12.26 -10.11
C CYS A 109 14.19 12.12 -11.62
N GLY A 110 12.91 12.02 -12.01
CA GLY A 110 12.48 11.92 -13.41
C GLY A 110 12.56 10.50 -14.02
N GLN A 111 12.78 9.45 -13.22
CA GLN A 111 12.70 8.08 -13.70
C GLN A 111 11.24 7.65 -13.88
N ALA A 112 10.80 7.52 -15.13
CA ALA A 112 9.46 7.10 -15.54
C ALA A 112 9.09 5.64 -15.16
N GLN A 113 9.90 4.95 -14.36
CA GLN A 113 9.65 3.55 -13.97
C GLN A 113 8.58 3.43 -12.87
N PHE A 114 8.27 4.55 -12.19
CA PHE A 114 7.30 4.61 -11.08
C PHE A 114 6.03 5.37 -11.49
N ALA A 115 6.19 6.44 -12.30
CA ALA A 115 5.08 7.16 -12.88
C ALA A 115 4.14 6.22 -13.65
N SER A 116 2.92 6.06 -13.13
CA SER A 116 1.86 5.29 -13.77
C SER A 116 1.44 5.95 -15.09
N SER A 117 1.35 5.15 -16.15
CA SER A 117 0.65 5.56 -17.37
C SER A 117 -0.80 5.06 -17.41
N VAL A 118 -1.28 4.45 -16.32
CA VAL A 118 -2.55 3.71 -16.29
C VAL A 118 -3.70 4.60 -15.84
N THR A 119 -3.40 5.56 -14.97
CA THR A 119 -4.32 6.54 -14.36
C THR A 119 -4.14 7.92 -14.99
N ASN A 120 -4.01 7.97 -16.31
CA ASN A 120 -3.76 9.24 -17.00
C ASN A 120 -5.03 10.11 -17.05
N GLY A 121 -5.13 11.04 -16.11
CA GLY A 121 -6.06 12.15 -16.14
C GLY A 121 -7.32 11.92 -15.32
N ASN A 122 -7.38 12.54 -14.15
CA ASN A 122 -8.60 13.03 -13.53
C ASN A 122 -8.26 13.75 -12.21
N SER A 123 -9.17 14.63 -11.79
CA SER A 123 -9.17 15.26 -10.49
C SER A 123 -10.50 14.98 -9.83
N ASP A 124 -10.56 15.21 -8.52
CA ASP A 124 -11.82 15.41 -7.81
C ASP A 124 -11.84 16.86 -7.29
N PRO A 125 -12.95 17.61 -7.41
CA PRO A 125 -13.01 19.00 -6.95
C PRO A 125 -12.80 19.15 -5.44
N ASP A 126 -13.31 18.22 -4.64
CA ASP A 126 -13.19 18.26 -3.18
C ASP A 126 -11.76 17.88 -2.76
N LEU A 127 -11.16 16.90 -3.45
CA LEU A 127 -9.74 16.58 -3.30
C LEU A 127 -8.83 17.75 -3.70
N ALA A 128 -9.14 18.44 -4.81
CA ALA A 128 -8.40 19.61 -5.25
C ALA A 128 -8.51 20.77 -4.23
N ALA A 129 -9.69 20.96 -3.64
CA ALA A 129 -9.90 21.97 -2.61
C ALA A 129 -9.02 21.74 -1.37
N LEU A 130 -8.83 20.48 -0.95
CA LEU A 130 -7.88 20.12 0.13
C LEU A 130 -6.44 20.53 -0.20
N GLY A 131 -6.09 20.53 -1.49
CA GLY A 131 -4.78 20.89 -2.02
C GLY A 131 -4.55 22.38 -2.29
N ASN A 132 -5.45 23.28 -1.90
CA ASN A 132 -5.47 24.69 -2.35
C ASN A 132 -5.70 24.85 -3.88
N ASN A 133 -6.55 23.99 -4.45
CA ASN A 133 -6.93 23.97 -5.86
C ASN A 133 -5.74 23.74 -6.81
N ILE A 134 -4.79 22.90 -6.42
CA ILE A 134 -3.75 22.43 -7.33
C ILE A 134 -4.35 21.51 -8.40
N THR A 135 -3.67 21.41 -9.54
CA THR A 135 -4.01 20.42 -10.55
C THR A 135 -3.66 19.02 -10.04
N ILE A 136 -4.66 18.14 -9.99
CA ILE A 136 -4.48 16.71 -9.71
C ILE A 136 -4.44 15.96 -11.06
N ASN A 137 -3.47 15.07 -11.20
CA ASN A 137 -3.21 14.40 -12.47
C ASN A 137 -3.86 13.00 -12.53
N ASP A 138 -3.92 12.30 -11.40
CA ASP A 138 -4.19 10.86 -11.33
C ASP A 138 -4.85 10.44 -10.00
N ALA A 139 -6.13 10.80 -9.82
CA ALA A 139 -6.89 10.38 -8.64
C ALA A 139 -7.40 8.92 -8.73
N CYS A 140 -7.01 8.01 -7.84
CA CYS A 140 -7.75 6.74 -7.67
C CYS A 140 -8.75 6.87 -6.51
N ILE A 141 -10.05 6.75 -6.81
CA ILE A 141 -11.13 6.99 -5.84
C ILE A 141 -11.96 5.71 -5.68
N LEU A 142 -12.21 5.30 -4.44
CA LEU A 142 -13.24 4.33 -4.06
C LEU A 142 -14.32 5.08 -3.28
N GLU A 143 -15.54 5.09 -3.81
CA GLU A 143 -16.70 5.74 -3.19
C GLU A 143 -17.79 4.70 -2.94
N PHE A 144 -18.47 4.80 -1.81
CA PHE A 144 -19.56 3.90 -1.43
C PHE A 144 -20.46 4.54 -0.37
N ASP A 145 -21.72 4.11 -0.34
CA ASP A 145 -22.65 4.43 0.73
C ASP A 145 -22.61 3.33 1.80
N PHE A 146 -22.82 3.71 3.06
CA PHE A 146 -22.99 2.73 4.13
C PHE A 146 -23.98 3.19 5.22
N VAL A 147 -24.57 2.21 5.90
CA VAL A 147 -25.42 2.44 7.09
C VAL A 147 -24.58 2.17 8.34
N PRO A 148 -24.17 3.19 9.11
CA PRO A 148 -23.33 2.99 10.29
C PRO A 148 -24.09 2.25 11.39
N LEU A 149 -23.38 1.39 12.13
CA LEU A 149 -23.91 0.67 13.30
C LEU A 149 -23.86 1.51 14.59
N GLY A 150 -23.20 2.67 14.56
CA GLY A 150 -23.01 3.54 15.71
C GLY A 150 -22.86 5.00 15.30
N ASP A 151 -22.52 5.85 16.26
CA ASP A 151 -22.38 7.31 16.09
C ASP A 151 -20.99 7.75 15.61
N THR A 152 -20.06 6.81 15.50
CA THR A 152 -18.64 7.08 15.21
C THR A 152 -18.13 6.18 14.10
N VAL A 153 -17.42 6.77 13.14
CA VAL A 153 -16.70 6.08 12.06
C VAL A 153 -15.21 6.31 12.25
N LYS A 154 -14.39 5.27 12.07
CA LYS A 154 -12.94 5.33 12.23
C LYS A 154 -12.26 4.52 11.15
N PHE A 155 -11.19 5.07 10.60
CA PHE A 155 -10.31 4.39 9.64
C PHE A 155 -8.87 4.58 10.10
N ASP A 156 -8.13 3.48 10.21
CA ASP A 156 -6.69 3.54 10.29
C ASP A 156 -6.14 3.53 8.85
N TYR A 157 -5.27 4.48 8.54
CA TYR A 157 -4.72 4.63 7.19
C TYR A 157 -3.23 4.91 7.22
N VAL A 158 -2.54 4.48 6.16
CA VAL A 158 -1.18 4.89 5.84
C VAL A 158 -1.22 5.49 4.46
N PHE A 159 -0.75 6.73 4.36
CA PHE A 159 -0.54 7.40 3.09
C PHE A 159 0.93 7.38 2.73
N GLY A 160 1.24 7.04 1.48
CA GLY A 160 2.59 6.99 0.95
C GLY A 160 2.62 7.62 -0.44
N SER A 161 3.74 8.25 -0.75
CA SER A 161 4.03 8.85 -2.03
C SER A 161 5.38 8.35 -2.51
N GLU A 162 5.42 7.82 -3.73
CA GLU A 162 6.67 7.46 -4.41
C GLU A 162 7.50 8.70 -4.78
N GLU A 163 6.85 9.86 -4.82
CA GLU A 163 7.43 11.14 -5.18
C GLU A 163 8.04 11.87 -3.97
N TYR A 164 7.75 11.44 -2.74
CA TYR A 164 8.17 12.16 -1.52
C TYR A 164 9.69 12.34 -1.40
N ASP A 165 10.47 11.30 -1.71
CA ASP A 165 11.93 11.37 -1.59
C ASP A 165 12.60 12.22 -2.70
N ILE A 166 11.85 12.53 -3.77
CA ILE A 166 12.43 12.90 -5.08
C ILE A 166 11.82 14.19 -5.68
N PHE A 167 10.57 14.54 -5.33
CA PHE A 167 9.80 15.68 -5.85
C PHE A 167 9.14 16.55 -4.76
N ASN A 168 9.51 16.40 -3.49
CA ASN A 168 9.07 17.26 -2.39
C ASN A 168 9.28 18.78 -2.60
N CYS A 169 9.96 19.17 -3.69
CA CYS A 169 10.20 20.55 -4.07
C CYS A 169 9.21 21.11 -5.12
N SER A 170 8.37 20.29 -5.78
CA SER A 170 7.55 20.75 -6.92
C SER A 170 6.22 20.06 -7.16
N ILE A 171 6.02 18.81 -6.70
CA ILE A 171 4.75 18.08 -6.84
C ILE A 171 4.27 17.68 -5.44
N ASN A 172 2.97 17.76 -5.21
CA ASN A 172 2.36 17.44 -3.93
C ASN A 172 1.21 16.45 -4.14
N ASP A 173 1.38 15.25 -3.59
CA ASP A 173 0.32 14.25 -3.57
C ASP A 173 -0.69 14.55 -2.46
N ILE A 174 -1.96 14.28 -2.73
CA ILE A 174 -3.07 14.58 -1.82
C ILE A 174 -3.86 13.32 -1.54
N PHE A 175 -4.24 13.16 -0.27
CA PHE A 175 -5.15 12.15 0.21
C PHE A 175 -6.28 12.78 1.02
N GLY A 176 -7.49 12.23 0.92
CA GLY A 176 -8.65 12.70 1.67
C GLY A 176 -9.68 11.60 1.89
N PHE A 177 -10.29 11.62 3.07
CA PHE A 177 -11.62 11.04 3.29
C PHE A 177 -12.63 12.15 3.03
N LEU A 178 -13.50 11.96 2.04
CA LEU A 178 -14.45 12.95 1.53
C LEU A 178 -15.88 12.53 1.85
#